data_AF-A0AAD1X0C0-F1
#
_entry.id   AF-A0AAD1X0C0-F1
#
_cell.length_a   1.000
_cell.length_b   1.000
_cell.length_c   1.000
_cell.angle_alpha   90.00
_cell.angle_beta   90.00
_cell.angle_gamma   90.00
#
_symmetry.space_group_name_H-M   'P 1'
#
loop_
_entity.id
_entity.type
_entity.pdbx_description
1 polymer ?
#
loop_
_entity_poly.entity_id
_entity_poly.type
_entity_poly.pdbx_seq_one_letter_code
_entity_poly.pdbx_strand_id
1 'polypeptide(L)'
;MRKSLQETVQSFNVTNGEFSAKGHNVRDIETCEETCQALTQKMKGRGIPWFRIFLVALVFISGFMIHDIRTHGSFEASSSAKLLHQSRLLPVIQLAWSKTSHICQQGHSWLEAHVPLYYSQAVEVLGPHLELLWVKFKEGAVYMSGKCSSFVNFVVDNLPWFIEWVQSRIPDSLYQLIEYLRELLLYLHRSYLLPAVGYTEETIHRAWQQYVDSC
;
A
#
# COMPACT_ATOMS: atom_id res chain seq x y z
N MET A 1 5.88 18.03 12.76
CA MET A 1 4.54 18.39 13.26
C MET A 1 4.17 17.67 14.56
N ARG A 2 4.00 16.34 14.61
CA ARG A 2 3.57 15.65 15.85
C ARG A 2 4.56 15.85 17.03
N LYS A 3 5.86 15.81 16.73
CA LYS A 3 6.95 16.03 17.69
C LYS A 3 6.99 17.47 18.22
N SER A 4 6.88 18.45 17.34
CA SER A 4 6.87 19.88 17.71
C SER A 4 5.67 20.25 18.59
N LEU A 5 4.49 19.69 18.29
CA LEU A 5 3.28 19.90 19.10
C LEU A 5 3.40 19.28 20.50
N GLN A 6 4.04 18.12 20.61
CA GLN A 6 4.31 17.46 21.90
C GLN A 6 5.29 18.27 22.76
N GLU A 7 6.32 18.84 22.16
CA GLU A 7 7.28 19.73 22.82
C GLU A 7 6.59 21.02 23.32
N THR A 8 5.69 21.61 22.53
CA THR A 8 4.91 22.79 22.94
C THR A 8 3.99 22.49 24.12
N VAL A 9 3.28 21.35 24.12
CA VAL A 9 2.40 20.95 25.23
C VAL A 9 3.19 20.67 26.52
N GLN A 10 4.39 20.09 26.41
CA GLN A 10 5.28 19.91 27.56
C GLN A 10 5.75 21.25 28.14
N SER A 11 6.08 22.22 27.29
CA SER A 11 6.45 23.57 27.74
C SER A 11 5.31 24.24 28.51
N PHE A 12 4.07 24.16 28.01
CA PHE A 12 2.92 24.73 28.71
C PHE A 12 2.65 24.07 30.06
N ASN A 13 2.83 22.74 30.16
CA ASN A 13 2.66 22.04 31.42
C ASN A 13 3.68 22.46 32.49
N VAL A 14 4.94 22.66 32.08
CA VAL A 14 6.00 23.18 32.97
C VAL A 14 5.69 24.62 33.41
N THR A 15 5.29 25.48 32.47
CA THR A 15 4.92 26.87 32.77
C THR A 15 3.71 26.97 33.69
N ASN A 16 2.69 26.13 33.51
CA ASN A 16 1.54 26.05 34.40
C ASN A 16 1.94 25.66 35.84
N GLY A 17 2.87 24.72 36.01
CA GLY A 17 3.40 24.34 37.32
C GLY A 17 4.09 25.50 38.04
N GLU A 18 4.84 26.34 37.31
CA GLU A 18 5.47 27.53 37.86
C GLU A 18 4.46 28.63 38.26
N PHE A 19 3.39 28.81 37.48
CA PHE A 19 2.32 29.77 37.82
C PHE A 19 1.47 29.29 38.99
N SER A 20 1.26 27.98 39.13
CA SER A 20 0.55 27.38 40.26
C SER A 20 1.33 27.59 41.57
N ALA A 21 2.65 27.39 41.54
CA ALA A 21 3.53 27.65 42.69
C ALA A 21 3.58 29.12 43.12
N LYS A 22 3.28 30.05 42.19
CA LYS A 22 3.22 31.50 42.47
C LYS A 22 1.83 31.99 42.89
N GLY A 23 0.84 31.10 43.02
CA GLY A 23 -0.51 31.44 43.51
C GLY A 23 -1.37 32.25 42.54
N HIS A 24 -1.06 32.23 41.24
CA HIS A 24 -1.90 32.84 40.21
C HIS A 24 -3.17 32.00 39.93
N ASN A 25 -4.21 32.66 39.42
CA ASN A 25 -5.57 32.16 39.12
C ASN A 25 -5.72 30.63 38.95
N VAL A 26 -5.93 29.92 40.06
CA VAL A 26 -5.83 28.44 40.17
C VAL A 26 -6.77 27.71 39.20
N ARG A 27 -7.97 28.24 38.95
CA ARG A 27 -8.96 27.63 38.04
C ARG A 27 -8.53 27.62 36.57
N ASP A 28 -7.86 28.67 36.12
CA ASP A 28 -7.41 28.78 34.72
C ASP A 28 -6.24 27.82 34.46
N ILE A 29 -5.40 27.61 35.48
CA ILE A 29 -4.27 26.69 35.44
C ILE A 29 -4.75 25.24 35.39
N GLU A 30 -5.72 24.87 36.22
CA GLU A 30 -6.34 23.54 36.24
C GLU A 30 -7.02 23.22 34.90
N THR A 31 -7.79 24.17 34.36
CA THR A 31 -8.43 24.03 33.03
C THR A 31 -7.39 23.84 31.91
N CYS A 32 -6.26 24.56 32.00
CA CYS A 32 -5.18 24.46 31.02
C CYS A 32 -4.45 23.10 31.11
N GLU A 33 -4.24 22.57 32.32
CA GLU A 33 -3.65 21.26 32.54
C GLU A 33 -4.53 20.13 31.97
N GLU A 34 -5.84 20.15 32.26
CA GLU A 34 -6.80 19.19 31.70
C GLU A 34 -6.80 19.22 30.16
N THR A 35 -6.75 20.42 29.59
CA THR A 35 -6.69 20.61 28.14
C THR A 35 -5.39 20.05 27.55
N CYS A 36 -4.26 20.28 28.20
CA CYS A 36 -2.95 19.74 27.81
C CYS A 36 -2.90 18.20 27.90
N GLN A 37 -3.52 17.61 28.92
CA GLN A 37 -3.65 16.15 29.05
C GLN A 37 -4.53 15.56 27.93
N ALA A 38 -5.69 16.16 27.65
CA ALA A 38 -6.58 15.73 26.58
C ALA A 38 -5.90 15.82 25.19
N LEU A 39 -5.13 16.88 24.93
CA LEU A 39 -4.32 17.02 23.73
C LEU A 39 -3.25 15.92 23.64
N THR A 40 -2.54 15.66 24.73
CA THR A 40 -1.52 14.61 24.80
C THR A 40 -2.12 13.23 24.54
N GLN A 41 -3.32 12.95 25.05
CA GLN A 41 -4.03 11.70 24.82
C GLN A 41 -4.47 11.55 23.35
N LYS A 42 -5.03 12.60 22.73
CA LYS A 42 -5.34 12.60 21.29
C LYS A 42 -4.09 12.44 20.42
N MET A 43 -2.97 13.04 20.83
CA MET A 43 -1.69 12.91 20.13
C MET A 43 -1.04 11.55 20.31
N LYS A 44 -1.30 10.81 21.40
CA LYS A 44 -0.84 9.42 21.59
C LYS A 44 -1.75 8.40 20.90
N GLY A 45 -3.00 8.76 20.61
CA GLY A 45 -3.92 7.96 19.83
C GLY A 45 -3.32 7.56 18.48
N ARG A 46 -3.03 6.28 18.30
CA ARG A 46 -2.69 5.73 16.98
C ARG A 46 -4.01 5.69 16.21
N GLY A 47 -4.26 6.71 15.39
CA GLY A 47 -5.51 6.84 14.64
C GLY A 47 -5.81 5.54 13.89
N ILE A 48 -7.07 5.10 13.96
CA ILE A 48 -7.54 3.97 13.17
C ILE A 48 -7.18 4.28 11.71
N PRO A 49 -6.51 3.35 10.99
CA PRO A 49 -6.08 3.61 9.62
C PRO A 49 -7.29 3.49 8.68
N TRP A 50 -8.23 4.44 8.79
CA TRP A 50 -9.50 4.49 8.08
C TRP A 50 -9.33 4.30 6.58
N PHE A 51 -8.30 4.92 6.01
CA PHE A 51 -7.98 4.75 4.59
C PHE A 51 -7.59 3.31 4.23
N ARG A 52 -6.82 2.61 5.09
CA ARG A 52 -6.47 1.20 4.86
C ARG A 52 -7.68 0.29 5.00
N ILE A 53 -8.53 0.54 6.00
CA ILE A 53 -9.77 -0.22 6.19
C ILE A 53 -10.71 -0.03 4.99
N PHE A 54 -10.84 1.21 4.51
CA PHE A 54 -11.61 1.54 3.32
C PHE A 54 -11.06 0.86 2.07
N LEU A 55 -9.74 0.88 1.85
CA LEU A 55 -9.12 0.17 0.71
C LEU A 55 -9.36 -1.34 0.77
N VAL A 56 -9.18 -1.94 1.95
CA VAL A 56 -9.46 -3.37 2.15
C VAL A 56 -10.93 -3.67 1.85
N ALA A 57 -11.86 -2.87 2.37
CA ALA A 57 -13.28 -3.01 2.10
C ALA A 57 -13.60 -2.91 0.60
N LEU A 58 -12.99 -1.95 -0.12
CA LEU A 58 -13.18 -1.83 -1.57
C LEU A 58 -12.71 -3.07 -2.31
N VAL A 59 -11.53 -3.63 -1.96
CA VAL A 59 -11.00 -4.85 -2.59
C VAL A 59 -11.96 -6.03 -2.35
N PHE A 60 -12.48 -6.19 -1.13
CA PHE A 60 -13.45 -7.25 -0.84
C PHE A 60 -14.79 -7.05 -1.56
N ILE A 61 -15.35 -5.84 -1.57
CA ILE A 61 -16.63 -5.55 -2.22
C ILE A 61 -16.51 -5.76 -3.74
N SER A 62 -15.46 -5.22 -4.36
CA SER A 62 -15.21 -5.40 -5.80
C SER A 62 -14.97 -6.86 -6.17
N GLY A 63 -14.16 -7.58 -5.39
CA GLY A 63 -13.94 -9.02 -5.59
C GLY A 63 -15.23 -9.83 -5.48
N PHE A 64 -16.06 -9.53 -4.47
CA PHE A 64 -17.37 -10.15 -4.32
C PHE A 64 -18.29 -9.86 -5.49
N MET A 65 -18.39 -8.60 -5.94
CA MET A 65 -19.19 -8.22 -7.09
C MET A 65 -18.72 -8.92 -8.38
N ILE A 66 -17.40 -8.97 -8.63
CA ILE A 66 -16.84 -9.66 -9.80
C ILE A 66 -17.16 -11.15 -9.77
N HIS A 67 -17.02 -11.78 -8.60
CA HIS A 67 -17.36 -13.19 -8.43
C HIS A 67 -18.86 -13.44 -8.66
N ASP A 68 -19.73 -12.61 -8.08
CA ASP A 68 -21.19 -12.70 -8.17
C ASP A 68 -21.70 -12.47 -9.61
N ILE A 69 -21.10 -11.53 -10.35
CA ILE A 69 -21.41 -11.32 -11.77
C ILE A 69 -20.94 -12.51 -12.61
N ARG A 70 -19.76 -13.06 -12.32
CA ARG A 70 -19.21 -14.21 -13.05
C ARG A 70 -20.01 -15.49 -12.82
N THR A 71 -20.53 -15.70 -11.61
CA THR A 71 -21.37 -16.87 -11.30
C THR A 71 -22.78 -16.76 -11.89
N HIS A 72 -23.36 -15.56 -11.97
CA HIS A 72 -24.71 -15.35 -12.49
C HIS A 72 -24.75 -14.94 -13.98
N GLY A 73 -23.60 -14.75 -14.62
CA GLY A 73 -23.47 -14.47 -16.05
C GLY A 73 -23.85 -13.05 -16.49
N SER A 74 -24.56 -12.28 -15.66
CA SER A 74 -24.88 -10.88 -15.93
C SER A 74 -25.01 -10.05 -14.64
N PHE A 75 -24.81 -8.74 -14.76
CA PHE A 75 -24.95 -7.82 -13.63
C PHE A 75 -26.40 -7.78 -13.12
N GLU A 76 -27.40 -7.75 -14.00
CA GLU A 76 -28.82 -7.71 -13.61
C GLU A 76 -29.30 -8.99 -12.91
N ALA A 77 -28.70 -10.15 -13.20
CA ALA A 77 -29.03 -11.42 -12.56
C ALA A 77 -28.36 -11.59 -11.17
N SER A 78 -27.33 -10.79 -10.88
CA SER A 78 -26.49 -10.89 -9.69
C SER A 78 -27.25 -10.54 -8.40
N SER A 79 -26.82 -11.15 -7.28
CA SER A 79 -27.40 -10.85 -5.95
C SER A 79 -27.10 -9.41 -5.53
N SER A 80 -25.95 -8.90 -5.94
CA SER A 80 -25.51 -7.52 -5.72
C SER A 80 -26.45 -6.51 -6.39
N ALA A 81 -26.86 -6.72 -7.64
CA ALA A 81 -27.81 -5.85 -8.32
C ALA A 81 -29.22 -5.93 -7.71
N LYS A 82 -29.68 -7.12 -7.29
CA LYS A 82 -30.95 -7.28 -6.59
C LYS A 82 -30.97 -6.50 -5.27
N LEU A 83 -29.88 -6.55 -4.49
CA LEU A 83 -29.73 -5.76 -3.27
C LEU A 83 -29.70 -4.25 -3.55
N LEU A 84 -29.03 -3.81 -4.62
CA LEU A 84 -29.04 -2.39 -5.04
C LEU A 84 -30.44 -1.91 -5.47
N HIS A 85 -31.21 -2.76 -6.16
CA HIS A 85 -32.58 -2.45 -6.54
C HIS A 85 -33.52 -2.42 -5.32
N GLN A 86 -33.40 -3.40 -4.42
CA GLN A 86 -34.20 -3.48 -3.20
C GLN A 86 -33.94 -2.31 -2.24
N SER A 87 -32.69 -1.84 -2.17
CA SER A 87 -32.30 -0.72 -1.31
C SER A 87 -32.72 0.66 -1.85
N ARG A 88 -33.31 0.75 -3.06
CA ARG A 88 -33.68 2.01 -3.74
C ARG A 88 -32.54 3.04 -3.83
N LEU A 89 -31.29 2.62 -3.64
CA LEU A 89 -30.12 3.48 -3.68
C LEU A 89 -29.66 3.77 -5.12
N LEU A 90 -30.06 2.92 -6.06
CA LEU A 90 -29.72 3.06 -7.48
C LEU A 90 -29.97 4.47 -8.05
N PRO A 91 -31.16 5.10 -7.89
CA PRO A 91 -31.40 6.47 -8.38
C PRO A 91 -30.52 7.53 -7.70
N VAL A 92 -30.19 7.36 -6.41
CA VAL A 92 -29.31 8.28 -5.68
C VAL A 92 -27.87 8.16 -6.18
N ILE A 93 -27.41 6.94 -6.41
CA ILE A 93 -26.09 6.66 -6.97
C ILE A 93 -25.98 7.20 -8.40
N GLN A 94 -27.01 7.02 -9.23
CA GLN A 94 -27.04 7.56 -10.59
C GLN A 94 -27.02 9.09 -10.61
N LEU A 95 -27.76 9.73 -9.71
CA LEU A 95 -27.74 11.19 -9.55
C LEU A 95 -26.39 11.70 -9.03
N ALA A 96 -25.77 11.00 -8.09
CA ALA A 96 -24.44 11.33 -7.61
C ALA A 96 -23.40 11.17 -8.73
N TRP A 97 -23.49 10.07 -9.49
CA TRP A 97 -22.62 9.80 -10.62
C TRP A 97 -22.69 10.88 -11.69
N SER A 98 -23.90 11.31 -12.07
CA SER A 98 -24.07 12.37 -13.08
C SER A 98 -23.55 13.74 -12.63
N LYS A 99 -23.70 14.07 -11.34
CA LYS A 99 -23.12 15.29 -10.78
C LYS A 99 -21.60 15.24 -10.71
N THR A 100 -21.04 14.13 -10.23
CA THR A 100 -19.60 13.94 -10.14
C THR A 100 -18.95 13.93 -11.53
N SER A 101 -19.55 13.25 -12.51
CA SER A 101 -19.03 13.23 -13.87
C SER A 101 -19.02 14.62 -14.50
N HIS A 102 -20.08 15.41 -14.31
CA HIS A 102 -20.15 16.79 -14.79
C HIS A 102 -19.04 17.67 -14.16
N ILE A 103 -18.83 17.55 -12.84
CA ILE A 103 -17.77 18.29 -12.15
C ILE A 103 -16.38 17.86 -12.64
N CYS A 104 -16.15 16.56 -12.84
CA CYS A 104 -14.88 16.06 -13.38
C CYS A 104 -14.63 16.57 -14.79
N GLN A 105 -15.65 16.59 -15.66
CA GLN A 105 -15.53 17.09 -17.02
C GLN A 105 -15.24 18.60 -17.05
N GLN A 106 -15.89 19.37 -16.18
CA GLN A 106 -15.63 20.80 -16.01
C GLN A 106 -14.24 21.06 -15.42
N GLY A 107 -13.77 20.22 -14.50
CA GLY A 107 -12.41 20.29 -13.97
C GLY A 107 -11.36 19.97 -15.04
N HIS A 108 -11.64 19.00 -15.91
CA HIS A 108 -10.77 18.64 -17.03
C HIS A 108 -10.66 19.78 -18.05
N SER A 109 -11.77 20.39 -18.47
CA SER A 109 -11.74 21.52 -19.40
C SER A 109 -11.10 22.76 -18.78
N TRP A 110 -11.30 23.01 -17.48
CA TRP A 110 -10.60 24.06 -16.76
C TRP A 110 -9.09 23.81 -16.70
N LEU A 111 -8.67 22.58 -16.41
CA LEU A 111 -7.26 22.17 -16.43
C LEU A 111 -6.68 22.35 -17.84
N GLU A 112 -7.35 21.89 -18.89
CA GLU A 112 -6.89 22.06 -20.27
C GLU A 112 -6.71 23.53 -20.64
N ALA A 113 -7.59 24.42 -20.16
CA ALA A 113 -7.48 25.86 -20.40
C ALA A 113 -6.36 26.54 -19.59
N HIS A 114 -6.04 26.07 -18.38
CA HIS A 114 -5.10 26.76 -17.47
C HIS A 114 -3.72 26.10 -17.37
N VAL A 115 -3.62 24.78 -17.55
CA VAL A 115 -2.35 24.01 -17.52
C VAL A 115 -1.32 24.53 -18.53
N PRO A 116 -1.62 24.80 -19.81
CA PRO A 116 -0.61 25.22 -20.78
C PRO A 116 0.03 26.58 -20.43
N LEU A 117 -0.68 27.47 -19.70
CA LEU A 117 -0.15 28.77 -19.27
C LEU A 117 0.87 28.64 -18.13
N TYR A 118 0.67 27.70 -17.22
CA TYR A 118 1.61 27.46 -16.11
C TYR A 118 2.72 26.46 -16.47
N TYR A 119 2.47 25.59 -17.45
CA TYR A 119 3.40 24.54 -17.85
C TYR A 119 4.65 25.12 -18.54
N SER A 120 4.51 26.10 -19.43
CA SER A 120 5.67 26.72 -20.10
C SER A 120 6.63 27.38 -19.10
N GLN A 121 6.07 28.13 -18.14
CA GLN A 121 6.86 28.84 -17.13
C GLN A 121 7.44 27.87 -16.07
N ALA A 122 6.71 26.82 -15.71
CA ALA A 122 7.22 25.78 -14.80
C ALA A 122 8.32 24.94 -15.45
N VAL A 123 8.21 24.58 -16.73
CA VAL A 123 9.22 23.81 -17.46
C VAL A 123 10.49 24.63 -17.67
N GLU A 124 10.38 25.93 -17.93
CA GLU A 124 11.55 26.80 -18.10
C GLU A 124 12.33 26.97 -16.78
N VAL A 125 11.63 27.02 -15.64
CA VAL A 125 12.27 27.16 -14.31
C VAL A 125 12.75 25.81 -13.76
N LEU A 126 11.96 24.73 -13.87
CA LEU A 126 12.32 23.41 -13.31
C LEU A 126 13.17 22.56 -14.25
N GLY A 127 13.14 22.80 -15.56
CA GLY A 127 13.91 22.07 -16.57
C GLY A 127 15.40 21.92 -16.23
N PRO A 128 16.15 23.02 -15.97
CA PRO A 128 17.57 22.92 -15.65
C PRO A 128 17.85 22.17 -14.34
N HIS A 129 16.94 22.23 -13.36
CA HIS A 129 17.09 21.49 -12.11
C HIS A 129 16.84 20.00 -12.27
N LEU A 130 15.87 19.61 -13.09
CA LEU A 130 15.56 18.22 -13.42
C LEU A 130 16.68 17.55 -14.22
N GLU A 131 17.25 18.25 -15.20
CA GLU A 131 18.41 17.74 -15.96
C GLU A 131 19.62 17.50 -15.04
N LEU A 132 19.91 18.45 -14.14
CA LEU A 132 20.99 18.28 -13.17
C LEU A 132 20.74 17.10 -12.20
N LEU A 133 19.51 16.97 -11.70
CA LEU A 133 19.10 15.84 -10.87
C LEU A 133 19.19 14.51 -11.62
N TRP A 134 18.82 14.49 -12.91
CA TRP A 134 18.88 13.31 -13.75
C TRP A 134 20.31 12.84 -14.00
N VAL A 135 21.22 13.78 -14.30
CA VAL A 135 22.66 13.49 -14.44
C VAL A 135 23.22 12.96 -13.13
N LYS A 136 22.89 13.57 -11.98
CA LYS A 136 23.33 13.09 -10.65
C LYS A 136 22.80 11.72 -10.30
N PHE A 137 21.54 11.45 -10.64
CA PHE A 137 20.94 10.13 -10.46
C PHE A 137 21.64 9.07 -11.33
N LYS A 138 21.95 9.40 -12.58
CA LYS A 138 22.67 8.51 -13.50
C LYS A 138 24.10 8.22 -13.03
N GLU A 139 24.83 9.25 -12.58
CA GLU A 139 26.15 9.09 -11.95
C GLU A 139 26.07 8.20 -10.70
N GLY A 140 25.08 8.43 -9.84
CA GLY A 140 24.84 7.61 -8.65
C GLY A 140 24.48 6.16 -8.97
N ALA A 141 23.66 5.93 -10.00
CA ALA A 141 23.28 4.60 -10.45
C ALA A 141 24.48 3.82 -11.00
N VAL A 142 25.37 4.47 -11.76
CA VAL A 142 26.61 3.86 -12.27
C VAL A 142 27.60 3.57 -11.13
N TYR A 143 27.72 4.46 -10.14
CA TYR A 143 28.54 4.20 -8.95
C TYR A 143 28.00 3.03 -8.12
N MET A 144 26.68 2.98 -7.92
CA MET A 144 26.01 1.89 -7.20
C MET A 144 26.12 0.56 -7.92
N SER A 145 26.03 0.53 -9.26
CA SER A 145 26.21 -0.70 -10.02
C SER A 145 27.66 -1.21 -9.95
N GLY A 146 28.65 -0.32 -10.00
CA GLY A 146 30.06 -0.67 -9.80
C GLY A 146 30.38 -1.17 -8.39
N LYS A 147 29.71 -0.62 -7.36
CA LYS A 147 29.81 -1.16 -5.99
C LYS A 147 29.12 -2.52 -5.85
N CYS A 148 28.00 -2.73 -6.53
CA CYS A 148 27.28 -4.00 -6.53
C CYS A 148 28.10 -5.11 -7.19
N SER A 149 28.77 -4.84 -8.32
CA SER A 149 29.66 -5.81 -8.97
C SER A 149 30.87 -6.16 -8.10
N SER A 150 31.46 -5.17 -7.42
CA SER A 150 32.55 -5.40 -6.47
C SER A 150 32.11 -6.24 -5.26
N PHE A 151 30.90 -6.00 -4.74
CA PHE A 151 30.33 -6.78 -3.65
C PHE A 151 30.00 -8.21 -4.08
N VAL A 152 29.45 -8.40 -5.27
CA VAL A 152 29.18 -9.73 -5.84
C VAL A 152 30.48 -10.52 -6.01
N ASN A 153 31.53 -9.92 -6.56
CA ASN A 153 32.83 -10.57 -6.69
C ASN A 153 33.43 -10.91 -5.33
N PHE A 154 33.37 -10.00 -4.35
CA PHE A 154 33.79 -10.28 -2.98
C PHE A 154 33.02 -11.46 -2.37
N VAL A 155 31.70 -11.53 -2.56
CA VAL A 155 30.89 -12.65 -2.06
C VAL A 155 31.27 -13.96 -2.76
N VAL A 156 31.51 -13.94 -4.07
CA VAL A 156 31.95 -15.13 -4.84
C VAL A 156 33.32 -15.62 -4.37
N ASP A 157 34.27 -14.71 -4.15
CA ASP A 157 35.62 -15.04 -3.70
C ASP A 157 35.65 -15.56 -2.26
N ASN A 158 34.76 -15.06 -1.40
CA ASN A 158 34.64 -15.50 0.01
C ASN A 158 33.68 -16.67 0.21
N LEU A 159 32.95 -17.09 -0.83
CA LEU A 159 32.02 -18.20 -0.81
C LEU A 159 32.65 -19.53 -0.34
N PRO A 160 33.84 -19.97 -0.83
CA PRO A 160 34.43 -21.23 -0.40
C PRO A 160 34.77 -21.25 1.10
N TRP A 161 35.36 -20.15 1.60
CA TRP A 161 35.62 -19.99 3.04
C TRP A 161 34.33 -20.00 3.86
N PHE A 162 33.27 -19.33 3.39
CA PHE A 162 31.99 -19.30 4.07
C PHE A 162 31.34 -20.69 4.12
N ILE A 163 31.43 -21.47 3.03
CA ILE A 163 30.93 -22.86 2.98
C ILE A 163 31.67 -23.73 4.00
N GLU A 164 32.99 -23.65 4.07
CA GLU A 164 33.79 -24.41 5.05
C GLU A 164 33.46 -24.01 6.49
N TRP A 165 33.34 -22.70 6.75
CA TRP A 165 32.96 -22.19 8.06
C TRP A 165 31.55 -22.68 8.46
N VAL A 166 30.60 -22.60 7.54
CA VAL A 166 29.23 -23.09 7.73
C VAL A 166 29.24 -24.60 8.01
N GLN A 167 29.95 -25.40 7.22
CA GLN A 167 30.09 -26.85 7.45
C GLN A 167 30.72 -27.18 8.81
N SER A 168 31.67 -26.37 9.29
CA SER A 168 32.31 -26.57 10.60
C SER A 168 31.43 -26.20 11.80
N ARG A 169 30.40 -25.37 11.59
CA ARG A 169 29.56 -24.78 12.65
C ARG A 169 28.12 -25.25 12.61
N ILE A 170 27.68 -25.96 11.57
CA ILE A 170 26.32 -26.51 11.49
C ILE A 170 26.18 -27.70 12.45
N PRO A 171 25.26 -27.64 13.44
CA PRO A 171 24.84 -28.82 14.20
C PRO A 171 23.89 -29.71 13.37
N ASP A 172 23.86 -31.02 13.68
CA ASP A 172 23.04 -32.04 13.00
C ASP A 172 21.53 -31.68 12.89
N SER A 173 21.03 -30.79 13.74
CA SER A 173 19.65 -30.30 13.72
C SER A 173 19.29 -29.48 12.47
N LEU A 174 20.25 -28.88 11.77
CA LEU A 174 19.99 -28.17 10.52
C LEU A 174 19.80 -29.12 9.33
N TYR A 175 20.42 -30.31 9.36
CA TYR A 175 20.12 -31.35 8.36
C TYR A 175 18.68 -31.83 8.49
N GLN A 176 18.20 -32.01 9.71
CA GLN A 176 16.79 -32.31 9.97
C GLN A 176 15.88 -31.18 9.48
N LEU A 177 16.24 -29.91 9.72
CA LEU A 177 15.46 -28.77 9.24
C LEU A 177 15.44 -28.66 7.71
N ILE A 178 16.55 -28.95 7.03
CA ILE A 178 16.66 -29.00 5.56
C ILE A 178 15.82 -30.15 5.01
N GLU A 179 15.83 -31.30 5.67
CA GLU A 179 15.04 -32.46 5.28
C GLU A 179 13.54 -32.20 5.43
N TYR A 180 13.13 -31.57 6.53
CA TYR A 180 11.76 -31.07 6.72
C TYR A 180 11.36 -30.01 5.68
N LEU A 181 12.24 -29.07 5.36
CA LEU A 181 12.00 -28.05 4.33
C LEU A 181 11.85 -28.68 2.95
N ARG A 182 12.66 -29.70 2.62
CA ARG A 182 12.58 -30.47 1.38
C ARG A 182 11.26 -31.24 1.30
N GLU A 183 10.84 -31.91 2.37
CA GLU A 183 9.56 -32.60 2.42
C GLU A 183 8.38 -31.65 2.27
N LEU A 184 8.45 -30.47 2.91
CA LEU A 184 7.40 -29.45 2.80
C LEU A 184 7.32 -28.87 1.37
N LEU A 185 8.47 -28.68 0.71
CA LEU A 185 8.54 -28.25 -0.70
C LEU A 185 7.98 -29.31 -1.65
N LEU A 186 8.30 -30.58 -1.43
CA LEU A 186 7.77 -31.71 -2.22
C LEU A 186 6.27 -31.87 -2.01
N TYR A 187 5.80 -31.69 -0.77
CA TYR A 187 4.38 -31.68 -0.44
C TYR A 187 3.69 -30.53 -1.16
N LEU A 188 4.22 -29.30 -1.10
CA LEU A 188 3.65 -28.14 -1.77
C LEU A 188 3.59 -28.32 -3.29
N HIS A 189 4.64 -28.90 -3.88
CA HIS A 189 4.68 -29.22 -5.29
C HIS A 189 3.60 -30.25 -5.68
N ARG A 190 3.48 -31.33 -4.91
CA ARG A 190 2.55 -32.42 -5.22
C ARG A 190 1.09 -32.04 -4.96
N SER A 191 0.83 -31.24 -3.93
CA SER A 191 -0.52 -30.88 -3.49
C SER A 191 -1.07 -29.62 -4.15
N TYR A 192 -0.23 -28.69 -4.58
CA TYR A 192 -0.69 -27.44 -5.19
C TYR A 192 -0.26 -27.26 -6.64
N LEU A 193 1.01 -27.50 -6.97
CA LEU A 193 1.51 -27.27 -8.33
C LEU A 193 1.02 -28.31 -9.34
N LEU A 194 1.04 -29.60 -8.98
CA LEU A 194 0.55 -30.66 -9.88
C LEU A 194 -0.95 -30.55 -10.20
N PRO A 195 -1.84 -30.34 -9.20
CA PRO A 195 -3.27 -30.16 -9.48
C PRO A 195 -3.57 -28.86 -10.23
N ALA A 196 -2.81 -27.79 -9.98
CA ALA A 196 -2.97 -26.55 -10.73
C ALA A 196 -2.63 -26.73 -12.21
N VAL A 197 -1.57 -27.47 -12.53
CA VAL A 197 -1.21 -27.79 -13.92
C VAL A 197 -2.26 -28.71 -14.56
N GLY A 198 -2.73 -29.74 -13.87
CA GLY A 198 -3.80 -30.61 -14.36
C GLY A 198 -5.10 -29.85 -14.66
N TYR A 199 -5.47 -28.88 -13.82
CA TYR A 199 -6.63 -28.01 -14.08
C TYR A 199 -6.44 -27.16 -15.35
N THR A 200 -5.24 -26.61 -15.56
CA THR A 200 -4.97 -25.85 -16.80
C THR A 200 -5.03 -26.74 -18.03
N GLU A 201 -4.52 -27.97 -17.97
CA GLU A 201 -4.54 -28.93 -19.07
C GLU A 201 -5.99 -29.31 -19.46
N GLU A 202 -6.85 -29.62 -18.48
CA GLU A 202 -8.25 -29.92 -18.74
C GLU A 202 -9.03 -28.73 -19.34
N THR A 203 -8.73 -27.51 -18.89
CA THR A 203 -9.40 -26.30 -19.42
C THR A 203 -8.95 -25.99 -20.85
N ILE A 204 -7.67 -26.20 -21.17
CA ILE A 204 -7.14 -26.05 -22.52
C ILE A 204 -7.74 -27.12 -23.44
N HIS A 205 -7.83 -28.36 -22.97
CA HIS A 205 -8.40 -29.44 -23.78
C HIS A 205 -9.91 -29.24 -24.05
N ARG A 206 -10.66 -28.77 -23.05
CA ARG A 206 -12.09 -28.40 -23.22
C ARG A 206 -12.28 -27.22 -24.16
N ALA A 207 -11.44 -26.18 -24.05
CA ALA A 207 -11.48 -25.03 -24.95
C ALA A 207 -11.13 -25.43 -26.39
N TRP A 208 -10.18 -26.35 -26.57
CA TRP A 208 -9.79 -26.89 -27.87
C TRP A 208 -10.92 -27.71 -28.51
N GLN A 209 -11.59 -28.59 -27.76
CA GLN A 209 -12.74 -29.34 -28.28
C GLN A 209 -13.90 -28.43 -28.68
N GLN A 210 -14.23 -27.43 -27.85
CA GLN A 210 -15.26 -26.44 -28.19
C GLN A 210 -14.93 -25.65 -29.47
N TYR A 211 -13.66 -25.37 -29.73
CA TYR A 211 -13.22 -24.69 -30.94
C TYR A 211 -13.35 -25.61 -32.17
N VAL A 212 -12.95 -26.87 -32.07
CA VAL A 212 -13.08 -27.87 -33.14
C VAL A 212 -14.55 -28.14 -33.48
N ASP A 213 -15.43 -28.23 -32.48
CA ASP A 213 -16.87 -28.44 -32.68
C ASP A 213 -17.58 -27.22 -33.28
N SER A 214 -16.94 -26.05 -33.28
CA SER A 214 -17.49 -24.80 -33.82
C SER A 214 -17.04 -24.50 -35.27
N CYS A 215 -16.25 -25.38 -35.90
CA CYS A 215 -15.82 -25.33 -37.30
C CYS A 215 -16.53 -26.39 -38.15
#